data_AF-A0A8I1U404-F1
#
_entry.id   AF-A0A8I1U404-F1
#
_cell.length_a   1.000
_cell.length_b   1.000
_cell.length_c   1.000
_cell.angle_alpha   90.00
_cell.angle_beta   90.00
_cell.angle_gamma   90.00
#
_symmetry.space_group_name_H-M   'P 1'
#
loop_
_entity.id
_entity.type
_entity.pdbx_description
1 polymer ?
#
loop_
_entity_poly.entity_id
_entity_poly.type
_entity_poly.pdbx_seq_one_letter_code
_entity_poly.pdbx_strand_id
1 'polypeptide(L)'
;MSIENIVMQDETNNRTLIPVLPLRDVVVYPHMVIPLFVGRGKSIKALEAAMVDSKQIFLVAQKKSSNDDPLPTDIYQTGTLSTVLQLLKLPDGTVKVLVEGEKRARANEYFQDKGYLESSLEILEEVNNAVEEPEVGILMRSLMSQFEQYIKLNKKIPPEVLSPLAGIEEPGRLADTIAAHLTLKVDDKQELLDTLDVGTRLERLMSAIETEIDLLHVEKRVRGRVKRQMEKSQREYYLNEQMKAIQKELGELGEEGNELEQLENSINKAGMPKEAKEKAMAELHKLKMMSPMSAEATVIRNYLDWMLNVPWKKRSKIQFDLKKAEDLLDKEHHGLE
;
A
#
# COMPACT_ATOMS: atom_id res chain seq x y z
N MET A 1 3.27 83.63 -4.83
CA MET A 1 4.42 83.16 -5.63
C MET A 1 5.49 82.70 -4.68
N SER A 2 5.51 81.41 -4.36
CA SER A 2 6.65 80.73 -3.73
C SER A 2 6.72 79.37 -4.40
N ILE A 3 7.61 79.31 -5.38
CA ILE A 3 7.83 78.19 -6.28
C ILE A 3 8.82 77.24 -5.59
N GLU A 4 8.46 75.96 -5.62
CA GLU A 4 9.31 74.76 -5.66
C GLU A 4 10.42 74.60 -4.61
N ASN A 5 10.15 73.72 -3.65
CA ASN A 5 11.11 72.68 -3.27
C ASN A 5 10.31 71.41 -2.96
N ILE A 6 9.82 70.78 -4.03
CA ILE A 6 9.42 69.37 -3.99
C ILE A 6 10.74 68.60 -3.92
N VAL A 7 11.12 68.23 -2.70
CA VAL A 7 12.13 67.21 -2.46
C VAL A 7 11.53 65.91 -2.98
N MET A 8 11.86 65.58 -4.23
CA MET A 8 11.75 64.23 -4.76
C MET A 8 12.66 63.34 -3.90
N GLN A 9 12.06 62.66 -2.91
CA GLN A 9 12.68 61.49 -2.32
C GLN A 9 12.68 60.41 -3.41
N ASP A 10 13.84 60.16 -3.98
CA ASP A 10 14.13 58.91 -4.68
C ASP A 10 13.96 57.76 -3.67
N GLU A 11 12.76 57.18 -3.61
CA GLU A 11 12.53 55.83 -3.07
C GLU A 11 13.13 54.82 -4.05
N THR A 12 14.47 54.72 -4.06
CA THR A 12 15.12 53.51 -4.55
C THR A 12 14.68 52.36 -3.66
N ASN A 13 13.69 51.61 -4.16
CA ASN A 13 13.17 50.35 -3.68
C ASN A 13 14.35 49.38 -3.43
N ASN A 14 14.90 49.41 -2.23
CA ASN A 14 15.97 48.51 -1.79
C ASN A 14 15.34 47.13 -1.55
N ARG A 15 15.00 46.43 -2.65
CA ARG A 15 14.46 45.07 -2.60
C ARG A 15 15.56 44.16 -2.09
N THR A 16 15.58 43.90 -0.78
CA THR A 16 16.47 42.90 -0.19
C THR A 16 16.19 41.55 -0.85
N LEU A 17 17.18 41.04 -1.59
CA LEU A 17 17.09 39.75 -2.27
C LEU A 17 17.46 38.65 -1.28
N ILE A 18 16.52 37.73 -1.04
CA ILE A 18 16.71 36.64 -0.09
C ILE A 18 17.05 35.36 -0.87
N PRO A 19 18.08 34.59 -0.46
CA PRO A 19 18.38 33.29 -1.07
C PRO A 19 17.20 32.33 -0.96
N VAL A 20 16.91 31.62 -2.05
CA VAL A 20 15.80 30.67 -2.16
C VAL A 20 16.33 29.24 -2.15
N LEU A 21 15.72 28.40 -1.33
CA LEU A 21 16.01 26.97 -1.26
C LEU A 21 14.77 26.15 -1.69
N PRO A 22 14.79 25.60 -2.92
CA PRO A 22 13.73 24.71 -3.39
C PRO A 22 13.77 23.37 -2.66
N LEU A 23 12.67 23.00 -2.00
CA LEU A 23 12.50 21.76 -1.26
C LEU A 23 11.78 20.70 -2.09
N ARG A 24 12.22 19.45 -1.95
CA ARG A 24 11.56 18.27 -2.54
C ARG A 24 10.62 17.67 -1.52
N ASP A 25 9.39 17.40 -1.93
CA ASP A 25 8.38 16.64 -1.17
C ASP A 25 8.08 17.17 0.24
N VAL A 26 8.47 18.42 0.53
CA VAL A 26 8.34 19.05 1.86
C VAL A 26 7.90 20.49 1.70
N VAL A 27 6.90 20.87 2.50
CA VAL A 27 6.47 22.25 2.73
C VAL A 27 6.78 22.55 4.20
N VAL A 28 7.44 23.68 4.45
CA VAL A 28 7.77 24.13 5.81
C VAL A 28 6.75 25.19 6.21
N TYR A 29 6.12 25.02 7.38
CA TYR A 29 5.17 26.00 7.92
C TYR A 29 5.85 26.95 8.92
N PRO A 30 5.25 28.10 9.21
CA PRO A 30 5.65 28.93 10.34
C PRO A 30 5.76 28.14 11.66
N HIS A 31 6.74 28.49 12.50
CA HIS A 31 7.11 27.84 13.77
C HIS A 31 7.55 26.37 13.66
N MET A 32 7.62 25.81 12.45
CA MET A 32 8.10 24.45 12.23
C MET A 32 9.63 24.43 12.23
N VAL A 33 10.21 23.56 13.06
CA VAL A 33 11.66 23.29 13.06
C VAL A 33 11.91 21.94 12.40
N ILE A 34 12.69 21.93 11.31
CA ILE A 34 12.99 20.70 10.56
C ILE A 34 14.47 20.63 10.14
N PRO A 35 15.13 19.48 10.29
CA PRO A 35 16.44 19.26 9.70
C PRO A 35 16.32 18.97 8.20
N LEU A 36 17.04 19.73 7.38
CA LEU A 36 17.13 19.52 5.93
C LEU A 36 18.54 19.02 5.56
N PHE A 37 18.59 18.13 4.57
CA PHE A 37 19.82 17.62 4.01
C PHE A 37 20.00 18.19 2.60
N VAL A 38 21.07 18.97 2.41
CA VAL A 38 21.33 19.69 1.17
C VAL A 38 22.62 19.19 0.54
N GLY A 39 22.51 18.59 -0.65
CA GLY A 39 23.65 18.08 -1.42
C GLY A 39 23.93 18.80 -2.74
N ARG A 40 23.00 19.64 -3.22
CA ARG A 40 23.15 20.32 -4.52
C ARG A 40 24.05 21.54 -4.39
N GLY A 41 25.03 21.68 -5.28
CA GLY A 41 25.99 22.79 -5.26
C GLY A 41 25.33 24.18 -5.24
N LYS A 42 24.28 24.41 -6.05
CA LYS A 42 23.54 25.69 -6.05
C LYS A 42 22.83 25.97 -4.73
N SER A 43 22.24 24.94 -4.11
CA SER A 43 21.56 25.05 -2.82
C SER A 43 22.52 25.28 -1.66
N ILE A 44 23.71 24.64 -1.69
CA ILE A 44 24.77 24.88 -0.72
C ILE A 44 25.26 26.33 -0.81
N LYS A 45 25.46 26.86 -2.04
CA LYS A 45 25.79 28.27 -2.25
C LYS A 45 24.73 29.23 -1.69
N ALA A 46 23.45 28.93 -1.91
CA ALA A 46 22.35 29.73 -1.36
C ALA A 46 22.38 29.77 0.18
N LEU A 47 22.64 28.63 0.81
CA LEU A 47 22.77 28.52 2.26
C LEU A 47 23.99 29.28 2.79
N GLU A 48 25.14 29.18 2.12
CA GLU A 48 26.36 29.91 2.50
C GLU A 48 26.14 31.42 2.36
N ALA A 49 25.46 31.88 1.31
CA ALA A 49 25.09 33.29 1.12
C ALA A 49 24.14 33.78 2.24
N ALA A 50 23.11 33.00 2.57
CA ALA A 50 22.17 33.32 3.65
C ALA A 50 22.87 33.48 5.00
N MET A 51 23.88 32.65 5.29
CA MET A 51 24.62 32.70 6.55
C MET A 51 25.49 33.95 6.72
N VAL A 52 25.87 34.64 5.64
CA VAL A 52 26.71 35.84 5.68
C VAL A 52 25.88 37.11 5.93
N ASP A 53 24.68 37.19 5.35
CA ASP A 53 23.89 38.43 5.34
C ASP A 53 22.97 38.56 6.56
N SER A 54 22.01 37.64 6.71
CA SER A 54 20.93 37.76 7.71
C SER A 54 20.52 36.44 8.38
N LYS A 55 21.14 35.31 8.01
CA LYS A 55 20.72 33.94 8.34
C LYS A 55 19.30 33.61 7.88
N GLN A 56 18.69 34.43 7.04
CA GLN A 56 17.37 34.20 6.50
C GLN A 56 17.45 33.49 5.15
N ILE A 57 16.52 32.57 4.94
CA ILE A 57 16.39 31.80 3.71
C ILE A 57 14.91 31.62 3.37
N PHE A 58 14.58 31.68 2.09
CA PHE A 58 13.22 31.46 1.63
C PHE A 58 13.05 29.99 1.21
N LEU A 59 12.20 29.26 1.92
CA LEU A 59 11.93 27.85 1.65
C LEU A 59 10.68 27.73 0.80
N VAL A 60 10.81 27.07 -0.36
CA VAL A 60 9.73 26.94 -1.34
C VAL A 60 9.64 25.50 -1.81
N ALA A 61 8.44 24.94 -1.89
CA ALA A 61 8.25 23.61 -2.45
C ALA A 61 8.39 23.60 -3.98
N GLN A 62 8.91 22.49 -4.51
CA GLN A 62 8.91 22.22 -5.95
C GLN A 62 7.55 21.63 -6.36
N LYS A 63 7.01 22.05 -7.50
CA LYS A 63 5.82 21.46 -8.12
C LYS A 63 6.08 20.05 -8.62
N LYS A 64 7.31 19.77 -9.08
CA LYS A 64 7.76 18.45 -9.55
C LYS A 64 9.05 18.08 -8.86
N SER A 65 9.00 17.09 -7.96
CA SER A 65 10.15 16.67 -7.16
C SER A 65 11.27 16.00 -7.96
N SER A 66 11.02 15.57 -9.20
CA SER A 66 12.02 14.86 -10.02
C SER A 66 13.12 15.75 -10.61
N ASN A 67 12.97 17.09 -10.64
CA ASN A 67 13.99 17.96 -11.23
C ASN A 67 15.12 18.27 -10.24
N ASP A 68 16.37 18.03 -10.64
CA ASP A 68 17.56 18.32 -9.83
C ASP A 68 17.99 19.80 -9.86
N ASP A 69 17.58 20.53 -10.90
CA ASP A 69 17.87 21.95 -11.06
C ASP A 69 16.56 22.67 -11.43
N PRO A 70 15.68 22.93 -10.44
CA PRO A 70 14.36 23.46 -10.69
C PRO A 70 14.46 24.88 -11.27
N LEU A 71 13.75 25.10 -12.36
CA LEU A 71 13.59 26.44 -12.93
C LEU A 71 12.58 27.24 -12.09
N PRO A 72 12.57 28.58 -12.17
CA PRO A 72 11.56 29.43 -11.51
C PRO A 72 10.10 29.01 -11.78
N THR A 73 9.83 28.41 -12.94
CA THR A 73 8.49 27.92 -13.31
C THR A 73 8.08 26.63 -12.56
N ASP A 74 9.07 25.85 -12.12
CA ASP A 74 8.91 24.55 -11.48
C ASP A 74 8.72 24.63 -9.96
N ILE A 75 8.82 25.83 -9.39
CA ILE A 75 8.63 26.10 -7.95
C ILE A 75 7.34 26.87 -7.70
N TYR A 76 6.80 26.73 -6.49
CA TYR A 76 5.67 27.55 -6.05
C TYR A 76 6.09 29.01 -5.84
N GLN A 77 5.14 29.94 -5.79
CA GLN A 77 5.43 31.36 -5.50
C GLN A 77 5.36 31.65 -4.01
N THR A 78 4.44 31.01 -3.30
CA THR A 78 4.35 31.12 -1.84
C THR A 78 5.27 30.10 -1.19
N GLY A 79 5.94 30.54 -0.14
CA GLY A 79 6.81 29.72 0.69
C GLY A 79 6.88 30.31 2.09
N THR A 80 7.91 29.89 2.81
CA THR A 80 8.12 30.30 4.20
C THR A 80 9.48 30.96 4.33
N LEU A 81 9.49 32.22 4.74
CA LEU A 81 10.68 32.89 5.22
C LEU A 81 11.12 32.18 6.51
N SER A 82 12.35 31.70 6.52
CA SER A 82 12.87 30.83 7.57
C SER A 82 14.24 31.30 8.02
N THR A 83 14.57 31.03 9.28
CA THR A 83 15.88 31.32 9.85
C THR A 83 16.70 30.05 9.98
N VAL A 84 17.97 30.14 9.59
CA VAL A 84 18.94 29.05 9.74
C VAL A 84 19.47 29.03 11.17
N LEU A 85 19.06 28.01 11.94
CA LEU A 85 19.48 27.83 13.33
C LEU A 85 20.88 27.22 13.43
N GLN A 86 21.16 26.19 12.63
CA GLN A 86 22.41 25.46 12.69
C GLN A 86 22.80 24.93 11.31
N LEU A 87 24.09 24.96 10.99
CA LEU A 87 24.67 24.38 9.78
C LEU A 87 25.81 23.42 10.17
N LEU A 88 25.74 22.18 9.68
CA LEU A 88 26.76 21.16 9.89
C LEU A 88 27.16 20.55 8.54
N LYS A 89 28.42 20.72 8.15
CA LYS A 89 28.99 20.06 6.97
C LYS A 89 29.36 18.62 7.33
N LEU A 90 28.81 17.67 6.59
CA LEU A 90 29.10 16.24 6.74
C LEU A 90 30.34 15.86 5.91
N PRO A 91 31.06 14.78 6.29
CA PRO A 91 32.28 14.37 5.59
C PRO A 91 32.02 13.86 4.16
N ASP A 92 30.76 13.55 3.83
CA ASP A 92 30.32 13.16 2.48
C ASP A 92 30.14 14.35 1.52
N GLY A 93 30.36 15.58 1.99
CA GLY A 93 30.19 16.80 1.22
C GLY A 93 28.76 17.36 1.23
N THR A 94 27.81 16.69 1.91
CA THR A 94 26.47 17.23 2.12
C THR A 94 26.43 18.16 3.33
N VAL A 95 25.43 19.04 3.35
CA VAL A 95 25.21 19.98 4.45
C VAL A 95 23.91 19.63 5.14
N LYS A 96 23.97 19.32 6.44
CA LYS A 96 22.81 19.21 7.30
C LYS A 96 22.52 20.57 7.90
N VAL A 97 21.34 21.11 7.65
CA VAL A 97 20.91 22.41 8.17
C VAL A 97 19.65 22.25 9.02
N LEU A 98 19.58 22.93 10.15
CA LEU A 98 18.37 23.06 10.96
C LEU A 98 17.75 24.42 10.69
N VAL A 99 16.50 24.43 10.25
CA VAL A 99 15.76 25.66 9.90
C VAL A 99 14.50 25.77 10.73
N GLU A 100 14.12 27.00 11.04
CA GLU A 100 12.84 27.36 11.66
C GLU A 100 12.05 28.25 10.71
N GLY A 101 10.81 27.86 10.39
CA GLY A 101 9.91 28.73 9.64
C GLY A 101 9.44 29.91 10.49
N GLU A 102 9.49 31.13 9.96
CA GLU A 102 9.05 32.33 10.67
C GLU A 102 7.70 32.82 10.16
N LYS A 103 7.63 33.16 8.86
CA LYS A 103 6.46 33.81 8.27
C LYS A 103 6.20 33.29 6.86
N ARG A 104 4.93 33.29 6.47
CA ARG A 104 4.52 33.10 5.07
C ARG A 104 4.98 34.28 4.24
N ALA A 105 5.52 34.01 3.06
CA ALA A 105 5.89 35.05 2.12
C ALA A 105 5.66 34.59 0.68
N ARG A 106 5.43 35.55 -0.21
CA ARG A 106 5.31 35.34 -1.65
C ARG A 106 6.54 35.89 -2.35
N ALA A 107 7.13 35.09 -3.22
CA ALA A 107 8.14 35.55 -4.17
C ALA A 107 7.51 36.40 -5.25
N ASN A 108 7.98 37.64 -5.43
CA ASN A 108 7.56 38.48 -6.54
C ASN A 108 8.21 38.00 -7.85
N GLU A 109 9.54 37.87 -7.83
CA GLU A 109 10.35 37.50 -8.99
C GLU A 109 11.59 36.72 -8.53
N TYR A 110 11.95 35.69 -9.31
CA TYR A 110 13.12 34.86 -9.06
C TYR A 110 14.28 35.26 -9.96
N PHE A 111 15.47 35.40 -9.36
CA PHE A 111 16.73 35.77 -10.01
C PHE A 111 17.76 34.64 -9.83
N GLN A 112 18.70 34.46 -10.78
CA GLN A 112 19.73 33.40 -10.71
C GLN A 112 21.15 33.89 -11.02
N ASP A 113 21.42 35.19 -10.89
CA ASP A 113 22.65 35.81 -11.40
C ASP A 113 23.92 35.35 -10.66
N LYS A 114 23.81 34.99 -9.38
CA LYS A 114 24.93 34.60 -8.51
C LYS A 114 25.18 33.08 -8.47
N GLY A 115 24.53 32.31 -9.35
CA GLY A 115 24.65 30.85 -9.40
C GLY A 115 23.85 30.11 -8.32
N TYR A 116 22.92 30.81 -7.65
CA TYR A 116 21.87 30.28 -6.80
C TYR A 116 20.61 31.13 -7.00
N LEU A 117 19.44 30.65 -6.54
CA LEU A 117 18.18 31.38 -6.69
C LEU A 117 18.05 32.44 -5.59
N GLU A 118 17.61 33.63 -5.97
CA GLU A 118 17.28 34.74 -5.08
C GLU A 118 15.88 35.28 -5.43
N SER A 119 15.17 35.85 -4.47
CA SER A 119 13.89 36.51 -4.72
C SER A 119 13.68 37.68 -3.78
N SER A 120 13.01 38.72 -4.27
CA SER A 120 12.36 39.70 -3.38
C SER A 120 11.07 39.10 -2.85
N LEU A 121 10.80 39.29 -1.55
CA LEU A 121 9.65 38.69 -0.88
C LEU A 121 8.63 39.74 -0.45
N GLU A 122 7.35 39.38 -0.57
CA GLU A 122 6.22 40.05 0.07
C GLU A 122 5.78 39.20 1.27
N ILE A 123 5.80 39.77 2.48
CA ILE A 123 5.32 39.06 3.68
C ILE A 123 3.80 38.98 3.62
N LEU A 124 3.26 37.78 3.78
CA LEU A 124 1.82 37.56 3.79
C LEU A 124 1.33 37.55 5.24
N GLU A 125 0.47 38.50 5.59
CA GLU A 125 -0.18 38.56 6.89
C GLU A 125 -1.39 37.63 6.95
N GLU A 126 -1.61 37.04 8.12
CA GLU A 126 -2.78 36.21 8.35
C GLU A 126 -4.04 37.07 8.44
N VAL A 127 -5.13 36.54 7.93
CA VAL A 127 -6.42 37.22 7.91
C VAL A 127 -7.41 36.38 8.71
N ASN A 128 -8.31 37.03 9.43
CA ASN A 128 -9.37 36.35 10.17
C ASN A 128 -10.72 36.98 9.81
N ASN A 129 -11.13 36.78 8.55
CA ASN A 129 -12.31 37.45 8.00
C ASN A 129 -13.49 36.49 7.81
N ALA A 130 -13.24 35.19 7.62
CA ALA A 130 -14.29 34.25 7.24
C ALA A 130 -15.13 33.74 8.43
N VAL A 131 -14.60 33.77 9.65
CA VAL A 131 -15.21 33.13 10.83
C VAL A 131 -15.17 34.08 12.02
N GLU A 132 -16.28 34.20 12.75
CA GLU A 132 -16.33 35.02 13.97
C GLU A 132 -15.42 34.41 15.07
N GLU A 133 -14.80 35.25 15.91
CA GLU A 133 -13.90 34.79 16.99
C GLU A 133 -14.46 33.64 17.87
N PRO A 134 -15.77 33.60 18.24
CA PRO A 134 -16.33 32.50 19.00
C PRO A 134 -16.34 31.16 18.26
N GLU A 135 -16.56 31.19 16.93
CA GLU A 135 -16.63 30.02 16.07
C GLU A 135 -15.23 29.44 15.83
N VAL A 136 -14.21 30.29 15.71
CA VAL A 136 -12.79 29.85 15.62
C VAL A 136 -12.40 29.00 16.83
N GLY A 137 -12.82 29.40 18.03
CA GLY A 137 -12.57 28.62 19.26
C GLY A 137 -13.26 27.24 19.25
N ILE A 138 -14.40 27.10 18.59
CA ILE A 138 -15.08 25.80 18.41
C ILE A 138 -14.30 24.95 17.40
N LEU A 139 -13.87 25.54 16.29
CA LEU A 139 -13.06 24.85 15.27
C LEU A 139 -11.76 24.32 15.86
N MET A 140 -11.04 25.11 16.67
CA MET A 140 -9.81 24.66 17.33
C MET A 140 -10.03 23.43 18.22
N ARG A 141 -11.10 23.43 19.04
CA ARG A 141 -11.42 22.27 19.90
C ARG A 141 -11.80 21.04 19.09
N SER A 142 -12.57 21.22 18.01
CA SER A 142 -12.95 20.14 17.11
C SER A 142 -11.75 19.56 16.38
N LEU A 143 -10.86 20.41 15.86
CA LEU A 143 -9.62 20.03 15.22
C LEU A 143 -8.71 19.23 16.16
N MET A 144 -8.55 19.69 17.41
CA MET A 144 -7.76 18.97 18.42
C MET A 144 -8.34 17.58 18.72
N SER A 145 -9.66 17.47 18.85
CA SER A 145 -10.34 16.18 19.07
C SER A 145 -10.14 15.22 17.89
N GLN A 146 -10.26 15.71 16.64
CA GLN A 146 -10.00 14.92 15.44
C GLN A 146 -8.53 14.50 15.35
N PHE A 147 -7.60 15.41 15.65
CA PHE A 147 -6.17 15.11 15.63
C PHE A 147 -5.77 14.08 16.70
N GLU A 148 -6.39 14.11 17.89
CA GLU A 148 -6.21 13.07 18.90
C GLU A 148 -6.67 11.69 18.39
N GLN A 149 -7.80 11.61 17.68
CA GLN A 149 -8.26 10.37 17.04
C GLN A 149 -7.28 9.90 15.97
N TYR A 150 -6.76 10.83 15.15
CA TYR A 150 -5.76 10.54 14.13
C TYR A 150 -4.49 9.93 14.73
N ILE A 151 -3.93 10.51 15.80
CA ILE A 151 -2.73 9.97 16.48
C ILE A 151 -3.00 8.57 17.06
N LYS A 152 -4.18 8.32 17.63
CA LYS A 152 -4.54 6.98 18.15
C LYS A 152 -4.54 5.90 17.06
N LEU A 153 -4.89 6.26 15.82
CA LEU A 153 -4.87 5.35 14.68
C LEU A 153 -3.48 5.28 14.04
N ASN A 154 -2.78 6.41 13.92
CA ASN A 154 -1.46 6.52 13.32
C ASN A 154 -0.34 6.38 14.35
N LYS A 155 0.10 5.14 14.57
CA LYS A 155 1.19 4.80 15.50
C LYS A 155 2.57 5.38 15.16
N LYS A 156 2.72 6.09 14.02
CA LYS A 156 3.98 6.73 13.65
C LYS A 156 4.23 8.03 14.43
N ILE A 157 3.18 8.67 14.92
CA ILE A 157 3.28 9.94 15.66
C ILE A 157 3.24 9.61 17.16
N PRO A 158 4.25 10.04 17.95
CA PRO A 158 4.22 9.82 19.38
C PRO A 158 3.12 10.67 20.04
N PRO A 159 2.38 10.13 21.02
CA PRO A 159 1.30 10.86 21.69
C PRO A 159 1.80 12.08 22.48
N GLU A 160 3.10 12.15 22.77
CA GLU A 160 3.76 13.28 23.44
C GLU A 160 3.58 14.61 22.70
N VAL A 161 3.31 14.57 21.39
CA VAL A 161 3.04 15.75 20.55
C VAL A 161 1.73 16.47 20.94
N LEU A 162 0.78 15.78 21.58
CA LEU A 162 -0.50 16.37 21.97
C LEU A 162 -0.39 17.42 23.08
N SER A 163 0.55 17.23 24.03
CA SER A 163 0.63 18.10 25.21
C SER A 163 1.09 19.53 24.86
N PRO A 164 2.12 19.74 24.01
CA PRO A 164 2.48 21.08 23.55
C PRO A 164 1.37 21.76 22.72
N LEU A 165 0.65 20.99 21.89
CA LEU A 165 -0.44 21.50 21.05
C LEU A 165 -1.62 22.03 21.88
N ALA A 166 -1.95 21.38 23.00
CA ALA A 166 -3.04 21.79 23.87
C ALA A 166 -2.82 23.17 24.55
N GLY A 167 -1.56 23.64 24.61
CA GLY A 167 -1.23 24.96 25.16
C GLY A 167 -1.22 26.09 24.13
N ILE A 168 -1.51 25.82 22.86
CA ILE A 168 -1.49 26.84 21.80
C ILE A 168 -2.86 27.53 21.73
N GLU A 169 -2.91 28.81 22.08
CA GLU A 169 -4.12 29.65 22.02
C GLU A 169 -4.32 30.29 20.64
N GLU A 170 -3.24 30.40 19.85
CA GLU A 170 -3.27 31.03 18.53
C GLU A 170 -3.75 30.04 17.45
N PRO A 171 -4.87 30.30 16.76
CA PRO A 171 -5.45 29.36 15.80
C PRO A 171 -4.56 29.12 14.59
N GLY A 172 -3.87 30.16 14.09
CA GLY A 172 -2.97 30.06 12.95
C GLY A 172 -1.79 29.13 13.23
N ARG A 173 -1.15 29.32 14.39
CA ARG A 173 -0.06 28.48 14.89
C ARG A 173 -0.50 27.05 15.16
N LEU A 174 -1.71 26.85 15.69
CA LEU A 174 -2.25 25.51 15.92
C LEU A 174 -2.42 24.76 14.59
N ALA A 175 -3.02 25.41 13.59
CA ALA A 175 -3.22 24.83 12.27
C ALA A 175 -1.88 24.42 11.63
N ASP A 176 -0.87 25.28 11.71
CA ASP A 176 0.45 25.06 11.11
C ASP A 176 1.20 23.91 11.79
N THR A 177 1.13 23.84 13.12
CA THR A 177 1.77 22.77 13.88
C THR A 177 1.12 21.42 13.59
N ILE A 178 -0.21 21.36 13.49
CA ILE A 178 -0.93 20.13 13.12
C ILE A 178 -0.61 19.73 11.68
N ALA A 179 -0.66 20.68 10.73
CA ALA A 179 -0.36 20.43 9.32
C ALA A 179 1.06 19.87 9.10
N ALA A 180 2.03 20.28 9.93
CA ALA A 180 3.39 19.76 9.91
C ALA A 180 3.47 18.25 10.26
N HIS A 181 2.55 17.75 11.09
CA HIS A 181 2.51 16.35 11.50
C HIS A 181 1.68 15.44 10.57
N LEU A 182 0.89 16.00 9.65
CA LEU A 182 0.08 15.23 8.70
C LEU A 182 0.90 14.76 7.49
N THR A 183 0.59 13.54 7.04
CA THR A 183 1.18 12.93 5.84
C THR A 183 0.33 13.22 4.59
N LEU A 184 0.18 14.50 4.26
CA LEU A 184 -0.53 14.96 3.05
C LEU A 184 0.41 15.05 1.83
N LYS A 185 -0.17 15.06 0.63
CA LYS A 185 0.57 15.35 -0.60
C LYS A 185 1.07 16.79 -0.58
N VAL A 186 2.14 17.04 -1.35
CA VAL A 186 2.75 18.38 -1.43
C VAL A 186 1.75 19.43 -1.88
N ASP A 187 0.90 19.10 -2.87
CA ASP A 187 -0.10 20.01 -3.40
C ASP A 187 -1.11 20.44 -2.32
N ASP A 188 -1.61 19.48 -1.53
CA ASP A 188 -2.53 19.75 -0.42
C ASP A 188 -1.84 20.58 0.69
N LYS A 189 -0.57 20.30 0.98
CA LYS A 189 0.23 21.09 1.95
C LYS A 189 0.47 22.52 1.46
N GLN A 190 0.74 22.68 0.17
CA GLN A 190 0.94 23.98 -0.43
C GLN A 190 -0.36 24.79 -0.39
N GLU A 191 -1.50 24.16 -0.68
CA GLU A 191 -2.81 24.79 -0.58
C GLU A 191 -3.11 25.29 0.84
N LEU A 192 -2.74 24.53 1.87
CA LEU A 192 -2.83 24.96 3.27
C LEU A 192 -1.90 26.16 3.56
N LEU A 193 -0.69 26.18 3.00
CA LEU A 193 0.23 27.31 3.14
C LEU A 193 -0.29 28.58 2.47
N ASP A 194 -0.90 28.43 1.29
CA ASP A 194 -1.48 29.52 0.47
C ASP A 194 -2.75 30.11 1.09
N THR A 195 -3.43 29.36 1.97
CA THR A 195 -4.66 29.81 2.63
C THR A 195 -4.33 30.76 3.80
N LEU A 196 -4.51 32.06 3.56
CA LEU A 196 -4.23 33.12 4.54
C LEU A 196 -5.33 33.28 5.59
N ASP A 197 -6.56 32.95 5.24
CA ASP A 197 -7.68 33.00 6.19
C ASP A 197 -7.63 31.81 7.15
N VAL A 198 -7.49 32.10 8.44
CA VAL A 198 -7.26 31.08 9.47
C VAL A 198 -8.46 30.17 9.65
N GLY A 199 -9.69 30.71 9.63
CA GLY A 199 -10.91 29.92 9.75
C GLY A 199 -11.06 28.90 8.61
N THR A 200 -10.89 29.37 7.38
CA THR A 200 -10.89 28.52 6.18
C THR A 200 -9.78 27.46 6.24
N ARG A 201 -8.60 27.82 6.75
CA ARG A 201 -7.47 26.88 6.91
C ARG A 201 -7.79 25.78 7.92
N LEU A 202 -8.42 26.11 9.05
CA LEU A 202 -8.86 25.14 10.05
C LEU A 202 -9.88 24.15 9.47
N GLU A 203 -10.88 24.63 8.74
CA GLU A 203 -11.89 23.77 8.11
C GLU A 203 -11.29 22.81 7.09
N ARG A 204 -10.40 23.31 6.22
CA ARG A 204 -9.68 22.47 5.24
C ARG A 204 -8.83 21.42 5.93
N LEU A 205 -8.15 21.79 7.00
CA LEU A 205 -7.33 20.88 7.78
C LEU A 205 -8.17 19.80 8.47
N MET A 206 -9.33 20.14 9.01
CA MET A 206 -10.29 19.18 9.57
C MET A 206 -10.76 18.18 8.51
N SER A 207 -11.13 18.66 7.32
CA SER A 207 -11.54 17.79 6.20
C SER A 207 -10.41 16.85 5.73
N ALA A 208 -9.18 17.35 5.70
CA ALA A 208 -8.00 16.54 5.36
C ALA A 208 -7.73 15.45 6.41
N ILE A 209 -7.84 15.78 7.71
CA ILE A 209 -7.67 14.82 8.80
C ILE A 209 -8.75 13.73 8.74
N GLU A 210 -10.00 14.10 8.49
CA GLU A 210 -11.12 13.14 8.38
C GLU A 210 -10.89 12.15 7.23
N THR A 211 -10.46 12.64 6.07
CA THR A 211 -10.09 11.80 4.93
C THR A 211 -8.96 10.81 5.26
N GLU A 212 -7.93 11.28 5.99
CA GLU A 212 -6.82 10.44 6.42
C GLU A 212 -7.24 9.39 7.47
N ILE A 213 -8.13 9.76 8.40
CA ILE A 213 -8.71 8.82 9.38
C ILE A 213 -9.47 7.70 8.65
N ASP A 214 -10.28 8.04 7.66
CA ASP A 214 -11.02 7.07 6.85
C ASP A 214 -10.09 6.12 6.10
N LEU A 215 -9.01 6.65 5.51
CA LEU A 215 -7.99 5.85 4.84
C LEU A 215 -7.32 4.87 5.81
N LEU A 216 -6.93 5.32 7.00
CA LEU A 216 -6.36 4.46 8.04
C LEU A 216 -7.34 3.37 8.50
N HIS A 217 -8.64 3.67 8.56
CA HIS A 217 -9.67 2.67 8.86
C HIS A 217 -9.79 1.61 7.76
N VAL A 218 -9.75 2.01 6.48
CA VAL A 218 -9.71 1.07 5.34
C VAL A 218 -8.46 0.20 5.40
N GLU A 219 -7.28 0.79 5.61
CA GLU A 219 -6.01 0.07 5.70
C GLU A 219 -6.04 -0.97 6.84
N LYS A 220 -6.54 -0.57 8.03
CA LYS A 220 -6.70 -1.47 9.18
C LYS A 220 -7.63 -2.65 8.86
N ARG A 221 -8.75 -2.41 8.16
CA ARG A 221 -9.67 -3.47 7.72
C ARG A 221 -9.02 -4.42 6.73
N VAL A 222 -8.27 -3.90 5.75
CA VAL A 222 -7.54 -4.71 4.76
C VAL A 222 -6.49 -5.57 5.45
N ARG A 223 -5.64 -4.97 6.30
CA ARG A 223 -4.62 -5.68 7.07
C ARG A 223 -5.22 -6.77 7.95
N GLY A 224 -6.38 -6.50 8.58
CA GLY A 224 -7.11 -7.49 9.37
C GLY A 224 -7.69 -8.66 8.56
N ARG A 225 -8.08 -8.45 7.29
CA ARG A 225 -8.50 -9.52 6.39
C ARG A 225 -7.33 -10.38 5.93
N VAL A 226 -6.23 -9.74 5.50
CA VAL A 226 -5.00 -10.42 5.06
C VAL A 226 -4.44 -11.27 6.20
N LYS A 227 -4.38 -10.74 7.42
CA LYS A 227 -3.90 -11.49 8.61
C LYS A 227 -4.73 -12.76 8.86
N ARG A 228 -6.07 -12.64 8.83
CA ARG A 228 -6.98 -13.79 9.03
C ARG A 228 -6.84 -14.85 7.93
N GLN A 229 -6.69 -14.42 6.68
CA GLN A 229 -6.46 -15.33 5.56
C GLN A 229 -5.13 -16.06 5.69
N MET A 230 -4.07 -15.33 6.07
CA MET A 230 -2.74 -15.92 6.29
C MET A 230 -2.73 -16.93 7.44
N GLU A 231 -3.38 -16.62 8.57
CA GLU A 231 -3.54 -17.54 9.70
C GLU A 231 -4.32 -18.81 9.30
N LYS A 232 -5.37 -18.67 8.46
CA LYS A 232 -6.12 -19.81 7.93
C LYS A 232 -5.25 -20.69 7.04
N SER A 233 -4.53 -20.10 6.08
CA SER A 233 -3.65 -20.85 5.17
C SER A 233 -2.48 -21.52 5.91
N GLN A 234 -1.88 -20.86 6.90
CA GLN A 234 -0.85 -21.47 7.74
C GLN A 234 -1.40 -22.64 8.55
N ARG A 235 -2.62 -22.49 9.12
CA ARG A 235 -3.28 -23.58 9.85
C ARG A 235 -3.60 -24.76 8.94
N GLU A 236 -4.15 -24.52 7.75
CA GLU A 236 -4.43 -25.56 6.75
C GLU A 236 -3.16 -26.27 6.31
N TYR A 237 -2.09 -25.53 6.03
CA TYR A 237 -0.78 -26.09 5.70
C TYR A 237 -0.25 -27.00 6.82
N TYR A 238 -0.29 -26.51 8.06
CA TYR A 238 0.16 -27.26 9.23
C TYR A 238 -0.67 -28.53 9.46
N LEU A 239 -2.01 -28.44 9.37
CA LEU A 239 -2.89 -29.59 9.52
C LEU A 239 -2.69 -30.63 8.42
N ASN A 240 -2.44 -30.21 7.18
CA ASN A 240 -2.17 -31.13 6.08
C ASN A 240 -0.83 -31.85 6.24
N GLU A 241 0.21 -31.16 6.70
CA GLU A 241 1.49 -31.81 7.03
C GLU A 241 1.35 -32.78 8.21
N GLN A 242 0.56 -32.43 9.24
CA GLN A 242 0.23 -33.37 10.31
C GLN A 242 -0.52 -34.60 9.78
N MET A 243 -1.53 -34.42 8.91
CA MET A 243 -2.27 -35.54 8.33
C MET A 243 -1.37 -36.45 7.50
N LYS A 244 -0.44 -35.90 6.71
CA LYS A 244 0.54 -36.71 5.98
C LYS A 244 1.48 -37.48 6.90
N ALA A 245 1.94 -36.84 7.99
CA ALA A 245 2.77 -37.51 8.98
C ALA A 245 2.00 -38.65 9.67
N ILE A 246 0.75 -38.40 10.08
CA ILE A 246 -0.14 -39.42 10.66
C ILE A 246 -0.41 -40.54 9.67
N GLN A 247 -0.71 -40.25 8.40
CA GLN A 247 -0.92 -41.26 7.35
C GLN A 247 0.35 -42.05 7.04
N LYS A 248 1.54 -41.46 7.21
CA LYS A 248 2.81 -42.17 7.06
C LYS A 248 3.03 -43.14 8.23
N GLU A 249 2.76 -42.71 9.46
CA GLU A 249 2.83 -43.53 10.67
C GLU A 249 1.73 -44.63 10.69
N LEU A 250 0.50 -44.32 10.24
CA LEU A 250 -0.58 -45.30 10.06
C LEU A 250 -0.39 -46.17 8.82
N GLY A 251 0.31 -45.68 7.79
CA GLY A 251 0.63 -46.40 6.56
C GLY A 251 1.68 -47.50 6.76
N GLU A 252 2.44 -47.44 7.86
CA GLU A 252 3.20 -48.60 8.36
C GLU A 252 2.28 -49.68 8.99
N LEU A 253 0.97 -49.41 9.14
CA LEU A 253 -0.03 -50.27 9.77
C LEU A 253 -1.28 -50.57 8.89
N GLY A 254 -1.32 -50.18 7.60
CA GLY A 254 -2.54 -50.31 6.77
C GLY A 254 -2.33 -50.71 5.32
N GLU A 255 -2.89 -51.86 4.94
CA GLU A 255 -2.85 -52.58 3.65
C GLU A 255 -3.32 -51.83 2.37
N GLU A 256 -3.63 -50.52 2.42
CA GLU A 256 -4.23 -49.79 1.29
C GLU A 256 -3.29 -49.57 0.09
N GLY A 257 -1.97 -49.54 0.31
CA GLY A 257 -0.98 -49.44 -0.77
C GLY A 257 -0.90 -50.69 -1.66
N ASN A 258 -1.38 -51.84 -1.20
CA ASN A 258 -1.19 -53.13 -1.86
C ASN A 258 -2.34 -53.47 -2.83
N GLU A 259 -3.52 -52.88 -2.65
CA GLU A 259 -4.73 -53.25 -3.41
C GLU A 259 -4.67 -52.81 -4.88
N LEU A 260 -4.14 -51.62 -5.15
CA LEU A 260 -4.00 -51.10 -6.52
C LEU A 260 -2.93 -51.88 -7.32
N GLU A 261 -1.86 -52.33 -6.66
CA GLU A 261 -0.85 -53.20 -7.26
C GLU A 261 -1.40 -54.62 -7.50
N GLN A 262 -2.21 -55.14 -6.58
CA GLN A 262 -2.89 -56.43 -6.76
C GLN A 262 -3.88 -56.40 -7.93
N LEU A 263 -4.62 -55.30 -8.11
CA LEU A 263 -5.52 -55.11 -9.26
C LEU A 263 -4.73 -55.07 -10.57
N GLU A 264 -3.62 -54.33 -10.62
CA GLU A 264 -2.76 -54.27 -11.81
C GLU A 264 -2.20 -55.65 -12.19
N ASN A 265 -1.75 -56.43 -11.19
CA ASN A 265 -1.29 -57.80 -11.39
C ASN A 265 -2.40 -58.74 -11.87
N SER A 266 -3.63 -58.55 -11.38
CA SER A 266 -4.80 -59.35 -11.76
C SER A 266 -5.23 -59.08 -13.22
N ILE A 267 -5.23 -57.82 -13.64
CA ILE A 267 -5.54 -57.42 -15.03
C ILE A 267 -4.53 -58.05 -16.01
N ASN A 268 -3.25 -58.07 -15.63
CA ASN A 268 -2.21 -58.70 -16.44
C ASN A 268 -2.36 -60.23 -16.56
N LYS A 269 -2.83 -60.91 -15.51
CA LYS A 269 -3.00 -62.37 -15.47
C LYS A 269 -4.30 -62.86 -16.14
N ALA A 270 -5.34 -62.04 -16.19
CA ALA A 270 -6.67 -62.39 -16.72
C ALA A 270 -6.66 -62.85 -18.19
N GLY A 271 -5.66 -62.43 -18.99
CA GLY A 271 -5.53 -62.83 -20.39
C GLY A 271 -6.54 -62.18 -21.31
N MET A 272 -6.86 -60.92 -21.05
CA MET A 272 -7.79 -60.12 -21.85
C MET A 272 -7.25 -59.86 -23.26
N PRO A 273 -8.13 -59.71 -24.28
CA PRO A 273 -7.77 -59.15 -25.57
C PRO A 273 -7.15 -57.76 -25.44
N LYS A 274 -6.36 -57.34 -26.43
CA LYS A 274 -5.59 -56.08 -26.40
C LYS A 274 -6.46 -54.85 -26.08
N GLU A 275 -7.60 -54.72 -26.76
CA GLU A 275 -8.54 -53.59 -26.57
C GLU A 275 -9.14 -53.55 -25.15
N ALA A 276 -9.55 -54.71 -24.63
CA ALA A 276 -10.10 -54.84 -23.28
C ALA A 276 -9.05 -54.52 -22.21
N LYS A 277 -7.82 -54.97 -22.40
CA LYS A 277 -6.69 -54.69 -21.50
C LYS A 277 -6.34 -53.21 -21.46
N GLU A 278 -6.27 -52.55 -22.61
CA GLU A 278 -5.99 -51.11 -22.69
C GLU A 278 -7.07 -50.28 -21.97
N LYS A 279 -8.35 -50.64 -22.14
CA LYS A 279 -9.46 -49.99 -21.42
C LYS A 279 -9.39 -50.22 -19.91
N ALA A 280 -9.15 -51.44 -19.45
CA ALA A 280 -9.01 -51.74 -18.03
C ALA A 280 -7.83 -50.98 -17.38
N MET A 281 -6.69 -50.89 -18.08
CA MET A 281 -5.53 -50.11 -17.59
C MET A 281 -5.81 -48.60 -17.54
N ALA A 282 -6.54 -48.05 -18.51
CA ALA A 282 -6.91 -46.64 -18.50
C ALA A 282 -7.83 -46.29 -17.32
N GLU A 283 -8.82 -47.14 -17.02
CA GLU A 283 -9.71 -46.95 -15.88
C GLU A 283 -8.96 -47.16 -14.54
N LEU A 284 -8.02 -48.11 -14.46
CA LEU A 284 -7.14 -48.25 -13.29
C LEU A 284 -6.28 -47.00 -13.05
N HIS A 285 -5.74 -46.39 -14.11
CA HIS A 285 -4.97 -45.15 -13.98
C HIS A 285 -5.83 -43.99 -13.50
N LYS A 286 -7.09 -43.89 -13.95
CA LYS A 286 -8.04 -42.92 -13.40
C LYS A 286 -8.30 -43.17 -11.92
N LEU A 287 -8.50 -44.45 -11.53
CA LEU A 287 -8.70 -44.82 -10.13
C LEU A 287 -7.50 -44.42 -9.25
N LYS A 288 -6.27 -44.57 -9.74
CA LYS A 288 -5.04 -44.14 -9.04
C LYS A 288 -4.96 -42.63 -8.79
N MET A 289 -5.58 -41.80 -9.63
CA MET A 289 -5.57 -40.34 -9.53
C MET A 289 -6.76 -39.75 -8.76
N MET A 290 -7.75 -40.58 -8.42
CA MET A 290 -8.96 -40.16 -7.72
C MET A 290 -8.88 -40.47 -6.22
N SER A 291 -9.64 -39.72 -5.41
CA SER A 291 -9.80 -40.04 -3.98
C SER A 291 -10.62 -41.34 -3.83
N PRO A 292 -10.20 -42.30 -2.98
CA PRO A 292 -10.93 -43.56 -2.73
C PRO A 292 -12.36 -43.37 -2.22
N MET A 293 -12.68 -42.20 -1.65
CA MET A 293 -14.00 -41.87 -1.12
C MET A 293 -14.96 -41.28 -2.16
N SER A 294 -14.53 -41.12 -3.42
CA SER A 294 -15.38 -40.61 -4.49
C SER A 294 -16.43 -41.65 -4.91
N ALA A 295 -17.67 -41.21 -5.13
CA ALA A 295 -18.72 -42.07 -5.69
C ALA A 295 -18.33 -42.67 -7.05
N GLU A 296 -17.49 -41.98 -7.83
CA GLU A 296 -16.97 -42.47 -9.12
C GLU A 296 -15.94 -43.58 -8.95
N ALA A 297 -15.17 -43.58 -7.84
CA ALA A 297 -14.17 -44.61 -7.57
C ALA A 297 -14.83 -45.98 -7.38
N THR A 298 -15.99 -46.04 -6.70
CA THR A 298 -16.79 -47.26 -6.54
C THR A 298 -17.29 -47.81 -7.87
N VAL A 299 -17.71 -46.94 -8.79
CA VAL A 299 -18.18 -47.34 -10.13
C VAL A 299 -17.06 -47.93 -10.95
N ILE A 300 -15.89 -47.27 -10.96
CA ILE A 300 -14.70 -47.73 -11.69
C ILE A 300 -14.21 -49.07 -11.13
N ARG A 301 -14.21 -49.23 -9.81
CA ARG A 301 -13.82 -50.46 -9.13
C ARG A 301 -14.73 -51.63 -9.50
N ASN A 302 -16.04 -51.42 -9.44
CA ASN A 302 -17.01 -52.43 -9.87
C ASN A 302 -16.82 -52.83 -11.35
N TYR A 303 -16.53 -51.87 -12.22
CA TYR A 303 -16.23 -52.14 -13.62
C TYR A 303 -14.97 -53.01 -13.79
N LEU A 304 -13.89 -52.70 -13.06
CA LEU A 304 -12.65 -53.49 -13.08
C LEU A 304 -12.88 -54.92 -12.57
N ASP A 305 -13.68 -55.09 -11.51
CA ASP A 305 -14.04 -56.41 -10.98
C ASP A 305 -14.84 -57.24 -11.99
N TRP A 306 -15.77 -56.62 -12.71
CA TRP A 306 -16.50 -57.27 -13.80
C TRP A 306 -15.56 -57.73 -14.91
N MET A 307 -14.66 -56.86 -15.34
CA MET A 307 -13.67 -57.19 -16.37
C MET A 307 -12.76 -58.35 -15.96
N LEU A 308 -12.41 -58.47 -14.68
CA LEU A 308 -11.62 -59.58 -14.15
C LEU A 308 -12.40 -60.89 -14.04
N ASN A 309 -13.70 -60.84 -13.74
CA ASN A 309 -14.55 -62.02 -13.61
C ASN A 309 -14.96 -62.66 -14.96
N VAL A 310 -14.81 -61.94 -16.08
CA VAL A 310 -15.09 -62.50 -17.40
C VAL A 310 -14.06 -63.58 -17.76
N PRO A 311 -14.49 -64.79 -18.18
CA PRO A 311 -13.58 -65.89 -18.50
C PRO A 311 -12.92 -65.74 -19.89
N TRP A 312 -12.04 -64.74 -20.06
CA TRP A 312 -11.41 -64.41 -21.36
C TRP A 312 -10.69 -65.57 -22.05
N LYS A 313 -10.11 -66.50 -21.27
CA LYS A 313 -9.39 -67.68 -21.79
C LYS A 313 -10.27 -68.94 -21.94
N LYS A 314 -11.33 -69.09 -21.13
CA LYS A 314 -12.16 -70.31 -21.14
C LYS A 314 -13.33 -70.11 -22.09
N ARG A 315 -13.20 -70.60 -23.32
CA ARG A 315 -14.32 -70.75 -24.25
C ARG A 315 -15.02 -72.08 -23.96
N SER A 316 -16.34 -72.06 -23.74
CA SER A 316 -17.13 -73.28 -23.75
C SER A 316 -17.10 -73.88 -25.15
N LYS A 317 -16.99 -75.21 -25.26
CA LYS A 317 -17.20 -75.90 -26.55
C LYS A 317 -18.69 -75.78 -26.87
N ILE A 318 -19.03 -74.96 -27.84
CA ILE A 318 -20.40 -74.88 -28.33
C ILE A 318 -20.68 -76.17 -29.11
N GLN A 319 -21.57 -77.02 -28.59
CA GLN A 319 -22.07 -78.20 -29.28
C GLN A 319 -23.23 -77.76 -30.19
N PHE A 320 -22.98 -77.62 -31.48
CA PHE A 320 -24.02 -77.43 -32.49
C PHE A 320 -24.49 -78.80 -32.99
N ASP A 321 -25.23 -79.54 -32.15
CA ASP A 321 -25.87 -80.78 -32.56
C ASP A 321 -27.38 -80.60 -32.40
N LEU A 322 -28.02 -80.13 -33.48
CA LEU A 322 -29.45 -79.82 -33.52
C LEU A 322 -30.31 -81.03 -33.14
N LYS A 323 -29.89 -82.25 -33.52
CA LYS A 323 -30.60 -83.49 -33.17
C LYS A 323 -30.52 -83.79 -31.67
N LYS A 324 -29.36 -83.55 -31.04
CA LYS A 324 -29.26 -83.68 -29.58
C LYS A 324 -30.04 -82.60 -28.84
N ALA A 325 -30.15 -81.40 -29.39
CA ALA A 325 -30.97 -80.36 -28.81
C ALA A 325 -32.47 -80.71 -28.91
N GLU A 326 -32.91 -81.27 -30.05
CA GLU A 326 -34.27 -81.80 -30.26
C GLU A 326 -34.55 -82.98 -29.32
N ASP A 327 -33.68 -84.00 -29.26
CA ASP A 327 -33.82 -85.16 -28.36
C ASP A 327 -33.85 -84.76 -26.87
N LEU A 328 -33.09 -83.73 -26.47
CA LEU A 328 -33.08 -83.22 -25.09
C LEU A 328 -34.36 -82.42 -24.79
N LEU A 329 -34.83 -81.62 -25.76
CA LEU A 329 -36.09 -80.88 -25.68
C LEU A 329 -37.26 -81.86 -25.56
N ASP A 330 -37.34 -82.87 -26.41
CA ASP A 330 -38.39 -83.90 -26.40
C ASP A 330 -38.36 -84.75 -25.11
N LYS A 331 -37.17 -85.03 -24.57
CA LYS A 331 -37.02 -85.71 -23.27
C LYS A 331 -37.51 -84.87 -22.09
N GLU A 332 -37.22 -83.57 -22.08
CA GLU A 332 -37.66 -82.66 -21.01
C GLU A 332 -39.14 -82.24 -21.19
N HIS A 333 -39.70 -82.43 -22.37
CA HIS A 333 -41.10 -82.17 -22.72
C HIS A 333 -41.96 -83.45 -22.91
N HIS A 334 -41.71 -84.51 -22.13
CA HIS A 334 -42.65 -85.63 -22.05
C HIS A 334 -43.91 -85.25 -21.23
N GLY A 335 -44.89 -84.62 -21.91
CA GLY A 335 -46.16 -84.29 -21.27
C GLY A 335 -47.22 -83.55 -22.10
N LEU A 336 -47.06 -83.45 -23.43
CA LEU A 336 -48.09 -82.86 -24.31
C LEU A 336 -48.17 -83.65 -25.63
N GLU A 337 -48.89 -84.78 -25.60
CA GLU A 337 -49.78 -85.13 -26.72
C GLU A 337 -51.08 -84.33 -26.57
#